data_AF-A0A2U0TPX7-F1
#
_entry.id   AF-A0A2U0TPX7-F1
#
_cell.length_a   1.000
_cell.length_b   1.000
_cell.length_c   1.000
_cell.angle_alpha   90.00
_cell.angle_beta   90.00
_cell.angle_gamma   90.00
#
_symmetry.space_group_name_H-M   'P 1'
#
loop_
_entity.id
_entity.type
_entity.pdbx_description
1 polymer ?
#
loop_
_entity_poly.entity_id
_entity_poly.type
_entity_poly.pdbx_seq_one_letter_code
_entity_poly.pdbx_strand_id
1 'polypeptide(L)'
;MARPKLDLEKLKSELPTANDYLDDKYGKQGTPERDEFSKKALSFYYGELIKEKRKEKHLTQQQLADQIGKERAYIAKIEQGKTDLQISNFVQIINALGLTLQVK
;
A
#
# COMPACT_ATOMS: atom_id res chain seq x y z
N MET A 1 8.79 15.81 37.13
CA MET A 1 7.35 16.16 36.98
C MET A 1 6.60 14.92 36.53
N ALA A 2 5.40 14.66 37.06
CA ALA A 2 4.59 13.53 36.62
C ALA A 2 4.03 13.81 35.21
N ARG A 3 4.02 12.79 34.35
CA ARG A 3 3.47 12.89 32.99
C ARG A 3 1.96 13.11 33.09
N PRO A 4 1.37 14.12 32.44
CA PRO A 4 -0.07 14.33 32.47
C PRO A 4 -0.79 13.09 31.93
N LYS A 5 -1.85 12.66 32.64
CA LYS A 5 -2.70 11.55 32.20
C LYS A 5 -3.64 12.06 31.11
N LEU A 6 -3.73 11.30 30.03
CA LEU A 6 -4.58 11.61 28.89
C LEU A 6 -6.02 11.19 29.19
N ASP A 7 -6.98 12.07 28.95
CA ASP A 7 -8.41 11.75 29.00
C ASP A 7 -8.87 11.28 27.62
N LEU A 8 -9.01 9.97 27.46
CA LEU A 8 -9.35 9.34 26.18
C LEU A 8 -10.81 9.60 25.77
N GLU A 9 -11.73 9.76 26.71
CA GLU A 9 -13.15 9.95 26.41
C GLU A 9 -13.40 11.37 25.92
N LYS A 10 -12.79 12.36 26.56
CA LYS A 10 -12.81 13.75 26.09
C LYS A 10 -12.23 13.90 24.68
N LEU A 11 -11.10 13.25 24.40
CA LEU A 11 -10.47 13.33 23.08
C LEU A 11 -11.33 12.73 21.97
N LYS A 12 -12.01 11.61 22.22
CA LYS A 12 -12.94 11.00 21.25
C LYS A 12 -14.14 11.90 20.94
N SER A 13 -14.61 12.69 21.91
CA SER A 13 -15.75 13.60 21.70
C SER A 13 -15.37 14.91 21.01
N GLU A 14 -14.14 15.39 21.21
CA GLU A 14 -13.72 16.73 20.77
C GLU A 14 -12.91 16.73 19.48
N LEU A 15 -12.29 15.60 19.10
CA LEU A 15 -11.40 15.51 17.94
C LEU A 15 -11.94 14.57 16.87
N PRO A 16 -11.96 14.99 15.59
CA PRO A 16 -12.33 14.12 14.50
C PRO A 16 -11.32 12.98 14.35
N THR A 17 -11.82 11.80 13.99
CA THR A 17 -11.00 10.64 13.67
C THR A 17 -10.44 10.75 12.25
N ALA A 18 -9.43 9.92 11.95
CA ALA A 18 -8.96 9.78 10.57
C ALA A 18 -10.08 9.31 9.63
N ASN A 19 -11.02 8.50 10.11
CA ASN A 19 -12.16 8.07 9.30
C ASN A 19 -13.11 9.22 9.01
N ASP A 20 -13.38 10.11 9.98
CA ASP A 20 -14.23 11.29 9.75
C ASP A 20 -13.65 12.19 8.67
N TYR A 21 -12.33 12.42 8.70
CA TYR A 21 -11.64 13.18 7.65
C TYR A 21 -11.72 12.52 6.28
N LEU A 22 -11.55 11.20 6.22
CA LEU A 22 -11.63 10.46 4.96
C LEU A 22 -13.07 10.40 4.43
N ASP A 23 -14.06 10.32 5.32
CA ASP A 23 -15.48 10.30 4.96
C ASP A 23 -15.93 11.64 4.38
N ASP A 24 -15.47 12.75 4.97
CA ASP A 24 -15.69 14.11 4.44
C ASP A 24 -15.05 14.30 3.06
N LYS A 25 -13.81 13.83 2.88
CA LYS A 25 -13.03 14.11 1.67
C LYS A 25 -13.28 13.15 0.51
N TYR A 26 -13.56 11.89 0.80
CA TYR A 26 -13.63 10.80 -0.18
C TYR A 26 -14.93 10.01 -0.11
N GLY A 27 -15.87 10.41 0.74
CA GLY A 27 -17.11 9.67 0.97
C GLY A 27 -16.95 8.54 1.97
N LYS A 28 -18.10 8.07 2.44
CA LYS A 28 -18.21 6.96 3.40
C LYS A 28 -17.79 5.64 2.77
N GLN A 29 -17.44 4.67 3.59
CA GLN A 29 -17.17 3.30 3.11
C GLN A 29 -18.36 2.75 2.31
N GLY A 30 -18.07 2.12 1.17
CA GLY A 30 -19.07 1.58 0.24
C GLY A 30 -19.58 2.57 -0.80
N THR A 31 -19.14 3.83 -0.80
CA THR A 31 -19.41 4.74 -1.92
C THR A 31 -18.37 4.56 -3.04
N PRO A 32 -18.73 4.83 -4.32
CA PRO A 32 -17.79 4.72 -5.43
C PRO A 32 -16.51 5.54 -5.26
N GLU A 33 -16.62 6.75 -4.70
CA GLU A 33 -15.49 7.66 -4.46
C GLU A 33 -14.53 7.07 -3.43
N ARG A 34 -15.07 6.49 -2.35
CA ARG A 34 -14.26 5.88 -1.29
C ARG A 34 -13.59 4.61 -1.78
N ASP A 35 -14.28 3.82 -2.59
CA ASP A 35 -13.72 2.63 -3.22
C ASP A 35 -12.58 2.98 -4.18
N GLU A 36 -12.71 4.03 -4.98
CA GLU A 36 -11.64 4.50 -5.86
C GLU A 36 -10.43 5.00 -5.07
N PHE A 37 -10.66 5.77 -3.99
CA PHE A 37 -9.60 6.19 -3.08
C PHE A 37 -8.89 4.97 -2.47
N SER A 38 -9.64 4.01 -1.94
CA SER A 38 -9.09 2.79 -1.33
C SER A 38 -8.29 1.95 -2.32
N LYS A 39 -8.75 1.82 -3.59
CA LYS A 39 -7.99 1.15 -4.65
C LYS A 39 -6.64 1.84 -4.89
N LYS A 40 -6.62 3.17 -5.05
CA LYS A 40 -5.38 3.94 -5.25
C LYS A 40 -4.43 3.82 -4.05
N ALA A 41 -4.98 3.87 -2.83
CA ALA A 41 -4.20 3.70 -1.61
C ALA A 41 -3.55 2.30 -1.54
N LEU A 42 -4.27 1.25 -1.91
CA LEU A 42 -3.73 -0.11 -1.99
C LEU A 42 -2.63 -0.24 -3.07
N SER A 43 -2.85 0.32 -4.27
CA SER A 43 -1.82 0.31 -5.32
C SER A 43 -0.54 1.01 -4.88
N PHE A 44 -0.66 2.15 -4.19
CA PHE A 44 0.49 2.85 -3.61
C PHE A 44 1.20 2.00 -2.55
N TYR A 45 0.43 1.44 -1.60
CA TYR A 45 0.97 0.62 -0.52
C TYR A 45 1.77 -0.59 -1.04
N TYR A 46 1.20 -1.36 -1.97
CA TYR A 46 1.90 -2.51 -2.55
C TYR A 46 3.12 -2.08 -3.39
N GLY A 47 3.03 -0.98 -4.11
CA GLY A 47 4.15 -0.42 -4.88
C GLY A 47 5.35 -0.07 -4.00
N GLU A 48 5.12 0.62 -2.88
CA GLU A 48 6.18 0.94 -1.92
C GLU A 48 6.70 -0.32 -1.22
N LEU A 49 5.85 -1.25 -0.81
CA LEU A 49 6.28 -2.51 -0.19
C LEU A 49 7.21 -3.32 -1.11
N ILE A 50 6.85 -3.46 -2.39
CA ILE A 50 7.67 -4.14 -3.40
C ILE A 50 9.03 -3.43 -3.55
N LYS A 51 9.02 -2.11 -3.65
CA LYS A 51 10.23 -1.28 -3.81
C LYS A 51 11.15 -1.38 -2.61
N GLU A 52 10.61 -1.33 -1.40
CA GLU A 52 11.37 -1.50 -0.15
C GLU A 52 12.04 -2.88 -0.13
N LYS A 53 11.26 -3.94 -0.37
CA LYS A 53 11.77 -5.32 -0.35
C LYS A 53 12.79 -5.60 -1.45
N ARG A 54 12.62 -5.00 -2.63
CA ARG A 54 13.62 -5.02 -3.69
C ARG A 54 14.94 -4.38 -3.26
N LYS A 55 14.87 -3.22 -2.60
CA LYS A 55 16.05 -2.50 -2.09
C LYS A 55 16.75 -3.23 -0.95
N GLU A 56 16.01 -3.86 -0.04
CA GLU A 56 16.56 -4.72 1.01
C GLU A 56 17.36 -5.89 0.41
N LYS A 57 16.94 -6.39 -0.76
CA LYS A 57 17.66 -7.41 -1.51
C LYS A 57 18.76 -6.88 -2.44
N HIS A 58 19.03 -5.58 -2.42
CA HIS A 58 20.02 -4.92 -3.28
C HIS A 58 19.80 -5.13 -4.78
N LEU A 59 18.55 -5.32 -5.20
CA LEU A 59 18.19 -5.50 -6.61
C LEU A 59 17.85 -4.17 -7.27
N THR A 60 18.27 -3.98 -8.52
CA THR A 60 17.76 -2.94 -9.40
C THR A 60 16.37 -3.31 -9.93
N GLN A 61 15.61 -2.33 -10.45
CA GLN A 61 14.33 -2.61 -11.11
C GLN A 61 14.49 -3.56 -12.31
N GLN A 62 15.60 -3.46 -13.05
CA GLN A 62 15.88 -4.34 -14.18
C GLN A 62 16.11 -5.77 -13.71
N GLN A 63 16.93 -5.99 -12.69
CA GLN A 63 17.21 -7.33 -12.16
C GLN A 63 15.95 -8.02 -11.63
N LEU A 64 15.06 -7.30 -10.94
CA LEU A 64 13.78 -7.86 -10.53
C LEU A 64 12.90 -8.20 -11.75
N ALA A 65 12.88 -7.35 -12.77
CA ALA A 65 12.12 -7.58 -13.99
C ALA A 65 12.62 -8.83 -14.74
N ASP A 66 13.94 -8.99 -14.84
CA ASP A 66 14.59 -10.14 -15.48
C ASP A 66 14.22 -11.47 -14.78
N GLN A 67 14.15 -11.47 -13.44
CA GLN A 67 13.76 -12.64 -12.65
C GLN A 67 12.34 -13.13 -12.93
N ILE A 68 11.43 -12.21 -13.28
CA ILE A 68 10.02 -12.54 -13.56
C ILE A 68 9.67 -12.50 -15.06
N GLY A 69 10.66 -12.31 -15.93
CA GLY A 69 10.47 -12.23 -17.38
C GLY A 69 9.60 -11.05 -17.82
N LYS A 70 9.79 -9.87 -17.22
CA LYS A 70 9.08 -8.62 -17.55
C LYS A 70 10.04 -7.50 -17.91
N GLU A 71 9.52 -6.41 -18.46
CA GLU A 71 10.30 -5.21 -18.73
C GLU A 71 10.54 -4.38 -17.47
N ARG A 72 11.67 -3.66 -17.39
CA ARG A 72 11.94 -2.71 -16.29
C ARG A 72 10.82 -1.69 -16.09
N ALA A 73 10.22 -1.21 -17.18
CA ALA A 73 9.14 -0.25 -17.15
C ALA A 73 7.90 -0.80 -16.42
N TYR A 74 7.67 -2.12 -16.46
CA TYR A 74 6.60 -2.77 -15.72
C TYR A 74 6.82 -2.64 -14.21
N ILE A 75 8.02 -2.99 -13.72
CA ILE A 75 8.41 -2.81 -12.30
C ILE A 75 8.29 -1.34 -11.90
N ALA A 76 8.77 -0.41 -12.73
CA ALA A 76 8.70 1.01 -12.44
C ALA A 76 7.25 1.52 -12.30
N LYS A 77 6.31 1.05 -13.13
CA LYS A 77 4.88 1.41 -13.03
C LYS A 77 4.25 0.88 -11.75
N ILE A 78 4.60 -0.34 -11.35
CA ILE A 78 4.12 -0.96 -10.11
C ILE A 78 4.62 -0.17 -8.90
N GLU A 79 5.92 0.11 -8.83
CA GLU A 79 6.51 0.85 -7.71
C GLU A 79 6.04 2.30 -7.61
N GLN A 80 5.45 2.85 -8.68
CA GLN A 80 4.81 4.17 -8.67
C GLN A 80 3.31 4.11 -8.36
N GLY A 81 2.72 2.92 -8.16
CA GLY A 81 1.28 2.74 -7.96
C GLY A 81 0.44 3.11 -9.19
N LYS A 82 1.03 3.13 -10.40
CA LYS A 82 0.40 3.60 -11.64
C LYS A 82 -0.24 2.49 -12.49
N THR A 83 -0.26 1.27 -11.98
CA THR A 83 -0.87 0.14 -12.68
C THR A 83 -1.69 -0.67 -11.71
N ASP A 84 -2.84 -1.14 -12.19
CA ASP A 84 -3.53 -2.24 -11.53
C ASP A 84 -2.74 -3.53 -11.78
N LEU A 85 -2.61 -4.36 -10.74
CA LEU A 85 -1.74 -5.51 -10.74
C LEU A 85 -2.57 -6.79 -10.66
N GLN A 86 -2.53 -7.58 -11.72
CA GLN A 86 -3.14 -8.92 -11.67
C GLN A 86 -2.46 -9.77 -10.59
N ILE A 87 -3.26 -10.55 -9.87
CA ILE A 87 -2.80 -11.41 -8.77
C ILE A 87 -1.67 -12.35 -9.21
N SER A 88 -1.73 -12.90 -10.42
CA SER A 88 -0.68 -13.77 -10.97
C SER A 88 0.69 -13.07 -11.02
N ASN A 89 0.74 -11.84 -11.54
CA ASN A 89 1.98 -11.06 -11.59
C ASN A 89 2.42 -10.62 -10.18
N PHE A 90 1.48 -10.30 -9.29
CA PHE A 90 1.80 -9.98 -7.90
C PHE A 90 2.50 -11.16 -7.22
N VAL A 91 1.94 -12.37 -7.33
CA VAL A 91 2.54 -13.59 -6.76
C VAL A 91 3.95 -13.85 -7.33
N GLN A 92 4.16 -13.64 -8.64
CA GLN A 92 5.49 -13.77 -9.24
C GLN A 92 6.51 -12.79 -8.62
N ILE A 93 6.12 -11.52 -8.44
CA ILE A 93 6.99 -10.51 -7.82
C ILE A 93 7.29 -10.85 -6.37
N ILE A 94 6.27 -11.19 -5.58
CA ILE A 94 6.39 -11.56 -4.17
C ILE A 94 7.33 -12.77 -4.01
N ASN A 95 7.18 -13.80 -4.84
CA ASN A 95 8.06 -14.98 -4.83
C ASN A 95 9.50 -14.64 -5.23
N ALA A 96 9.71 -13.81 -6.26
CA ALA A 96 11.06 -13.34 -6.65
C ALA A 96 11.74 -12.54 -5.52
N LEU A 97 10.95 -11.78 -4.76
CA LEU A 97 11.40 -11.09 -3.56
C LEU A 97 11.52 -12.01 -2.33
N GLY A 98 11.30 -13.32 -2.46
CA GLY A 98 11.42 -14.30 -1.37
C GLY A 98 10.38 -14.13 -0.26
N LEU A 99 9.23 -13.56 -0.60
CA LEU A 99 8.08 -13.40 0.27
C LEU A 99 7.04 -14.47 -0.05
N THR A 100 6.04 -14.62 0.82
CA THR A 100 4.94 -15.55 0.61
C THR A 100 3.61 -14.83 0.83
N LEU A 101 2.68 -15.03 -0.11
CA LEU A 101 1.31 -14.56 0.04
C LEU A 101 0.51 -15.59 0.85
N GLN A 102 -0.12 -15.16 1.94
CA GLN A 102 -1.03 -15.98 2.74
C GLN A 102 -2.46 -15.49 2.55
N VAL A 103 -3.36 -16.40 2.19
CA VAL A 103 -4.81 -16.18 2.20
C VAL A 103 -5.34 -16.96 3.41
N LYS A 104 -5.97 -16.25 4.35
CA LYS A 104 -6.62 -16.83 5.52
C LYS A 104 -8.11 -16.97 5.30
#